data_AF-A0A498HE39-F1
#
_entry.id   AF-A0A498HE39-F1
#
_cell.length_a   1.000
_cell.length_b   1.000
_cell.length_c   1.000
_cell.angle_alpha   90.00
_cell.angle_beta   90.00
_cell.angle_gamma   90.00
#
_symmetry.space_group_name_H-M   'P 1'
#
loop_
_entity.id
_entity.type
_entity.pdbx_description
1 polymer ?
#
loop_
_entity_poly.entity_id
_entity_poly.type
_entity_poly.pdbx_seq_one_letter_code
_entity_poly.pdbx_strand_id
1 'polypeptide(L)' 'MHAYTVHLVAKANLVKHVMSKPVLTGRLAKWALLLNQYKIIYVTAKAVKGQALADFLANHPIPVD' A
#
# COMPACT_ATOMS: atom_id res chain seq x y z
N MET A 1 -20.99 14.94 -9.75
CA MET A 1 -20.06 14.46 -8.70
C MET A 1 -19.06 13.52 -9.37
N HIS A 2 -17.84 13.97 -9.65
CA HIS A 2 -16.82 13.12 -10.26
C HIS A 2 -16.21 12.24 -9.15
N ALA A 3 -16.60 10.96 -9.11
CA ALA A 3 -16.02 10.01 -8.17
C ALA A 3 -14.61 9.62 -8.65
N TYR A 4 -13.61 10.38 -8.20
CA TYR A 4 -12.21 10.03 -8.45
C TYR A 4 -11.88 8.74 -7.68
N THR A 5 -11.64 7.68 -8.45
CA THR A 5 -11.27 6.37 -7.90
C THR A 5 -9.76 6.29 -7.82
N VAL A 6 -9.23 6.15 -6.61
CA VAL A 6 -7.79 6.05 -6.36
C VAL A 6 -7.45 4.60 -6.08
N HIS A 7 -6.53 4.03 -6.85
CA HIS A 7 -6.07 2.66 -6.65
C HIS A 7 -4.84 2.69 -5.75
N LEU A 8 -5.00 2.26 -4.50
CA LEU A 8 -3.91 2.17 -3.55
C LEU A 8 -3.27 0.78 -3.66
N VAL A 9 -2.02 0.74 -4.13
CA VAL A 9 -1.23 -0.49 -4.21
C VAL A 9 -0.31 -0.58 -3.00
N ALA A 10 -0.52 -1.57 -2.12
CA ALA A 10 0.38 -1.82 -0.99
C ALA A 10 0.50 -3.31 -0.66
N LYS A 11 1.60 -3.68 0.01
CA LYS A 11 1.86 -5.06 0.48
C LYS A 11 0.98 -5.43 1.68
N ALA A 12 0.73 -4.46 2.56
CA ALA A 12 -0.18 -4.58 3.70
C ALA A 12 -1.15 -3.39 3.70
N ASN A 13 -2.39 -3.63 4.10
CA ASN A 13 -3.43 -2.59 4.11
C ASN A 13 -3.32 -1.69 5.35
N LEU A 14 -2.19 -0.98 5.45
CA LEU A 14 -1.88 -0.08 6.55
C LEU A 14 -2.89 1.08 6.63
N VAL A 15 -3.37 1.56 5.48
CA VAL A 15 -4.40 2.61 5.43
C VAL A 15 -5.70 2.13 6.06
N LYS A 16 -6.22 0.96 5.67
CA LYS A 16 -7.42 0.39 6.33
C LYS A 16 -7.18 0.14 7.82
N HIS A 17 -5.99 -0.34 8.20
CA HIS A 17 -5.66 -0.57 9.61
C HIS A 17 -5.65 0.74 10.42
N VAL A 18 -5.11 1.82 9.85
CA VAL A 18 -5.09 3.15 10.47
C VAL A 18 -6.50 3.74 10.54
N MET A 19 -7.30 3.62 9.48
CA MET A 19 -8.70 4.08 9.48
C MET A 19 -9.60 3.26 10.44
N SER A 20 -9.27 1.98 10.66
CA SER A 20 -10.01 1.10 11.56
C SER A 20 -9.73 1.37 13.04
N LYS A 21 -8.67 2.12 13.36
CA LYS A 21 -8.34 2.47 14.74
C LYS A 21 -9.10 3.74 15.15
N PRO A 22 -9.94 3.68 16.19
CA PRO A 22 -10.80 4.81 16.58
C PRO A 22 -10.03 6.00 17.18
N VAL A 23 -8.75 5.83 17.55
CA VAL A 23 -7.88 6.91 18.03
C VAL A 23 -7.10 7.50 16.87
N LEU A 24 -7.80 8.19 15.97
CA LEU A 24 -7.19 9.08 14.99
C LEU A 24 -7.17 10.48 15.62
N THR A 25 -6.08 10.84 16.29
CA THR A 25 -5.91 12.19 16.87
C THR A 25 -4.97 13.04 16.02
N GLY A 26 -5.27 14.34 15.91
CA GLY A 26 -4.41 15.31 15.22
C GLY A 26 -4.32 15.09 13.71
N ARG A 27 -3.09 14.97 13.18
CA ARG A 27 -2.81 14.93 11.73
C ARG A 27 -3.48 13.74 11.04
N LEU A 28 -3.57 12.60 11.73
CA LEU A 28 -4.17 11.36 11.21
C LEU A 28 -5.69 11.51 10.97
N ALA A 29 -6.42 12.22 11.83
CA ALA A 29 -7.83 12.53 11.63
C ALA A 29 -8.06 13.38 10.38
N LYS A 30 -7.18 14.38 10.17
CA LYS A 30 -7.23 15.25 8.99
C LYS A 30 -7.02 14.46 7.71
N TRP A 31 -6.05 13.54 7.70
CA TRP A 31 -5.84 12.62 6.58
C TRP A 31 -7.03 11.68 6.37
N ALA A 32 -7.64 11.16 7.45
CA ALA A 32 -8.83 10.32 7.37
C ALA A 32 -10.01 11.02 6.68
N LEU A 33 -10.29 12.28 7.07
CA LEU A 33 -11.36 13.08 6.48
C LEU A 33 -11.09 13.39 4.99
N LEU A 34 -9.85 13.68 4.62
CA LEU A 34 -9.47 13.93 3.23
C LEU A 34 -9.61 12.66 2.38
N LEU A 35 -9.12 11.53 2.90
CA LEU A 35 -9.16 10.25 2.20
C LEU A 35 -10.58 9.69 2.08
N ASN A 36 -11.48 10.01 3.02
CA ASN A 36 -12.90 9.63 2.95
C ASN A 36 -13.65 10.29 1.78
N GLN A 37 -13.14 11.39 1.22
CA GLN A 37 -13.73 12.03 0.03
C GLN A 37 -13.39 11.29 -1.27
N TYR A 38 -12.42 10.38 -1.23
CA TYR A 38 -11.99 9.59 -2.37
C TYR A 38 -12.48 8.15 -2.25
N LYS A 39 -12.87 7.57 -3.38
CA LYS A 39 -13.14 6.14 -3.45
C LYS A 39 -11.79 5.41 -3.56
N ILE A 40 -11.24 5.01 -2.42
CA ILE A 40 -9.95 4.30 -2.37
C ILE A 40 -10.21 2.81 -2.55
N ILE A 41 -9.77 2.26 -3.67
CA ILE A 41 -9.80 0.82 -3.93
C ILE A 41 -8.42 0.26 -3.57
N TYR A 42 -8.39 -0.64 -2.59
CA TYR A 42 -7.16 -1.33 -2.22
C TYR A 42 -6.86 -2.44 -3.22
N VAL A 43 -5.70 -2.38 -3.83
CA VAL A 43 -5.18 -3.44 -4.69
C VAL A 43 -3.98 -4.03 -3.96
N THR A 44 -4.04 -5.33 -3.63
CA THR A 44 -2.88 -6.03 -3.10
C THR A 44 -1.73 -5.87 -4.08
N ALA A 45 -0.58 -5.38 -3.61
CA ALA A 45 0.64 -5.38 -4.39
C ALA A 45 0.97 -6.83 -4.75
N LYS A 46 0.51 -7.28 -5.94
CA LYS A 46 1.00 -8.52 -6.52
C LYS A 46 2.50 -8.33 -6.68
N ALA A 47 3.27 -9.31 -6.18
CA ALA A 47 4.70 -9.33 -6.40
C ALA A 47 4.96 -9.03 -7.88
N VAL A 48 5.67 -7.93 -8.15
CA VAL A 48 6.19 -7.67 -9.47
C VAL A 48 7.04 -8.91 -9.77
N LYS A 49 6.71 -9.68 -10.81
CA LYS A 49 7.42 -10.94 -11.12
C LYS A 49 8.95 -10.75 -11.13
N GLY A 50 9.40 -9.56 -11.56
CA GLY A 50 10.80 -9.15 -11.51
C GLY A 50 11.36 -8.91 -10.09
N GLN A 51 10.56 -8.44 -9.14
CA GLN A 51 11.01 -8.26 -7.75
C GLN A 51 11.27 -9.61 -7.07
N ALA A 52 10.40 -10.60 -7.26
CA ALA A 52 10.61 -11.94 -6.71
C ALA A 52 11.89 -12.59 -7.28
N LEU A 53 12.19 -12.35 -8.55
CA LEU A 53 13.42 -12.80 -9.19
C LEU A 53 14.66 -12.05 -8.66
N ALA A 54 14.58 -10.72 -8.50
CA ALA A 54 15.65 -9.91 -7.95
C ALA A 54 15.96 -10.28 -6.49
N ASP A 55 14.91 -10.48 -5.67
CA ASP A 55 15.03 -10.91 -4.28
C ASP A 55 15.64 -12.33 -4.20
N PHE A 56 15.29 -13.23 -5.13
CA PHE A 56 15.89 -14.57 -5.20
C PHE A 56 17.39 -14.50 -5.55
N LEU A 57 17.77 -13.73 -6.56
CA LEU A 57 19.18 -13.55 -6.95
C LEU A 57 20.00 -12.85 -5.86
N ALA A 58 19.41 -11.92 -5.12
CA ALA A 58 20.07 -11.26 -3.99
C ALA A 58 20.33 -12.21 -2.81
N ASN A 59 19.41 -13.16 -2.57
CA ASN A 59 19.56 -14.17 -1.51
C ASN A 59 20.41 -15.38 -1.94
N HIS A 60 20.56 -15.61 -3.25
CA HIS A 60 21.40 -16.66 -3.79
C HIS A 60 22.37 -16.07 -4.84
N PRO A 61 23.44 -15.39 -4.38
CA PRO A 61 24.43 -14.82 -5.28
C PRO A 61 25.07 -15.95 -6.08
N ILE A 62 25.04 -15.82 -7.40
CA ILE A 62 25.67 -16.76 -8.31
C ILE A 62 27.19 -16.63 -8.08
N PRO A 63 27.91 -17.73 -7.79
CA PRO A 63 29.36 -17.67 -7.64
C PRO A 63 29.96 -17.10 -8.92
N VAL A 64 30.79 -16.07 -8.77
CA VAL A 64 31.61 -15.57 -9.87
C VAL A 64 32.84 -16.47 -9.90
N ASP A 65 32.98 -17.28 -10.95
CA ASP A 65 34.23 -17.95 -11.30
C ASP A 65 35.23 -16.94 -11.88
#